data_AF-A0AAW6YLS5-F1
#
_entry.id   AF-A0AAW6YLS5-F1
#
_cell.length_a   1.000
_cell.length_b   1.000
_cell.length_c   1.000
_cell.angle_alpha   90.00
_cell.angle_beta   90.00
_cell.angle_gamma   90.00
#
_symmetry.space_group_name_H-M   'P 1'
#
loop_
_entity.id
_entity.type
_entity.pdbx_description
1 polymer ?
#
loop_
_entity_poly.entity_id
_entity_poly.type
_entity_poly.pdbx_seq_one_letter_code
_entity_poly.pdbx_strand_id
1 'polypeptide(L)' 'LQTNYNLFNSGDVQYTQTGNPYMEQLAGESILQTSLNGKVGYLQFNFDKPILKNKHVRQALRSGFDKEAFTQAVLKDGS' A
#
# COMPACT_ATOMS: atom_id res chain seq x y z
N LEU A 1 9.91 -4.83 -3.80
CA LEU A 1 10.15 -5.37 -2.43
C LEU A 1 11.14 -6.52 -2.41
N GLN A 2 11.12 -7.47 -3.37
CA GLN A 2 12.08 -8.59 -3.41
C GLN A 2 13.56 -8.15 -3.34
N THR A 3 13.98 -7.17 -4.14
CA THR A 3 15.37 -6.68 -4.11
C THR A 3 15.76 -6.12 -2.75
N ASN A 4 14.89 -5.29 -2.15
CA ASN A 4 15.10 -4.74 -0.80
C ASN A 4 15.28 -5.84 0.24
N TYR A 5 14.41 -6.85 0.22
CA TYR A 5 14.46 -7.98 1.13
C TYR A 5 15.76 -8.79 0.96
N ASN A 6 16.18 -9.04 -0.29
CA ASN A 6 17.42 -9.74 -0.57
C ASN A 6 18.65 -8.99 -0.04
N LEU A 7 18.72 -7.67 -0.28
CA LEU A 7 19.82 -6.83 0.20
C LEU A 7 19.86 -6.74 1.73
N PHE A 8 18.70 -6.76 2.38
CA PHE A 8 18.62 -6.80 3.84
C PHE A 8 19.14 -8.14 4.37
N ASN A 9 18.71 -9.25 3.78
CA ASN A 9 19.12 -10.60 4.18
C ASN A 9 20.60 -10.91 3.89
N SER A 10 21.18 -10.33 2.83
CA SER A 10 22.61 -10.45 2.54
C SER A 10 23.48 -9.59 3.46
N GLY A 11 22.89 -8.66 4.21
CA GLY A 11 23.61 -7.70 5.05
C GLY A 11 24.14 -6.48 4.29
N ASP A 12 23.84 -6.35 3.00
CA ASP A 12 24.23 -5.20 2.16
C ASP A 12 23.53 -3.91 2.61
N VAL A 13 22.36 -4.02 3.25
CA VAL A 13 21.67 -2.90 3.93
C VAL A 13 21.21 -3.32 5.33
N GLN A 14 21.21 -2.37 6.26
CA GLN A 14 20.80 -2.61 7.66
C GLN A 14 19.34 -2.21 7.93
N TYR A 15 18.71 -1.49 6.99
CA TYR A 15 17.32 -1.07 7.09
C TYR A 15 16.72 -0.92 5.70
N THR A 16 15.46 -1.33 5.52
CA THR A 16 14.73 -1.13 4.29
C THR A 16 13.23 -1.09 4.54
N GLN A 17 12.48 -0.51 3.60
CA GLN A 17 11.03 -0.62 3.60
C GLN A 17 10.62 -1.97 3.02
N THR A 18 9.66 -2.60 3.69
CA THR A 18 9.03 -3.84 3.26
C THR A 18 7.52 -3.68 3.10
N GLY A 19 6.87 -4.73 2.64
CA GLY A 19 5.42 -4.83 2.43
C GLY A 19 5.09 -6.28 2.08
N ASN A 20 3.88 -6.54 1.61
CA ASN A 20 3.52 -7.90 1.20
C ASN A 20 4.39 -8.46 0.07
N PRO A 21 4.77 -9.75 0.13
CA PRO A 21 4.36 -10.75 1.14
C PRO A 21 5.27 -10.82 2.39
N TYR A 22 6.40 -10.11 2.42
CA TYR A 22 7.39 -10.25 3.50
C TYR A 22 6.91 -9.69 4.85
N MET A 23 5.93 -8.78 4.85
CA MET A 23 5.24 -8.34 6.08
C MET A 23 4.66 -9.53 6.85
N GLU A 24 4.01 -10.47 6.15
CA GLU A 24 3.44 -11.67 6.78
C GLU A 24 4.53 -12.62 7.28
N GLN A 25 5.62 -12.76 6.52
CA GLN A 25 6.74 -13.64 6.89
C GLN A 25 7.49 -13.15 8.12
N LEU A 26 7.56 -11.82 8.30
CA LEU A 26 8.23 -11.17 9.43
C LEU A 26 7.26 -10.85 10.58
N ALA A 27 6.01 -11.31 10.51
CA ALA A 27 5.01 -11.03 11.53
C ALA A 27 5.44 -11.65 12.88
N GLY A 28 5.56 -10.80 13.90
CA GLY A 28 6.01 -11.21 15.23
C GLY A 28 7.53 -11.21 15.42
N GLU A 29 8.31 -11.01 14.36
CA GLU A 29 9.76 -10.82 14.48
C GLU A 29 10.10 -9.44 15.02
N SER A 30 11.06 -9.35 15.95
CA SER A 30 11.44 -8.08 16.59
C SER A 30 12.08 -7.07 15.62
N ILE A 31 12.62 -7.57 14.50
CA ILE A 31 13.20 -6.76 13.43
C ILE A 31 12.15 -5.99 12.60
N LEU A 32 10.88 -6.40 12.67
CA LEU A 32 9.81 -5.71 11.97
C LEU A 32 9.27 -4.57 12.84
N GLN A 33 9.28 -3.36 12.29
CA GLN A 33 8.76 -2.16 12.94
C GLN A 33 7.72 -1.52 12.03
N THR A 34 6.50 -1.36 12.54
CA THR A 34 5.40 -0.67 11.85
C THR A 34 5.14 0.68 12.48
N SER A 35 4.98 1.72 11.68
CA SER A 35 4.59 3.05 12.17
C SER A 35 3.52 3.67 11.27
N LEU A 36 2.50 4.26 11.90
CA LEU A 36 1.54 5.08 11.20
C LEU A 36 2.27 6.33 10.67
N ASN A 37 2.18 6.55 9.38
CA ASN A 37 2.80 7.70 8.74
C ASN A 37 1.73 8.60 8.09
N GLY A 38 2.08 9.86 7.84
CA GLY A 38 1.16 10.84 7.25
C GLY A 38 0.93 10.69 5.75
N LYS A 39 1.07 9.48 5.18
CA LYS A 39 0.87 9.24 3.74
C LYS A 39 -0.56 8.79 3.48
N VAL A 40 -1.15 9.32 2.41
CA VAL A 40 -2.49 8.94 1.96
C VAL A 40 -2.42 8.55 0.50
N GLY A 41 -2.82 7.32 0.18
CA GLY A 41 -3.02 6.88 -1.20
C GLY A 41 -4.29 7.50 -1.78
N TYR A 42 -4.24 7.99 -3.02
CA TYR A 42 -5.40 8.56 -3.71
C TYR A 42 -5.41 8.20 -5.18
N LEU A 43 -6.61 8.17 -5.77
CA LEU A 43 -6.79 8.12 -7.21
C LEU A 43 -6.97 9.53 -7.74
N GLN A 44 -6.03 9.99 -8.56
CA GLN A 44 -6.18 11.24 -9.29
C GLN A 44 -6.93 10.98 -10.59
N PHE A 45 -8.08 11.63 -10.76
CA PHE A 45 -8.86 11.49 -11.99
C PHE A 45 -8.26 12.34 -13.11
N ASN A 46 -8.00 11.71 -14.26
CA ASN A 46 -7.64 12.43 -15.46
C ASN A 46 -8.89 13.09 -16.07
N PHE A 47 -9.00 14.41 -15.91
CA PHE A 47 -10.12 15.15 -16.45
C PHE A 47 -10.12 15.31 -17.96
N ASP A 48 -9.07 14.98 -18.70
CA ASP A 48 -9.14 14.98 -20.17
C ASP A 48 -10.05 13.87 -20.71
N LYS A 49 -10.33 12.84 -19.89
CA LYS A 49 -11.28 11.78 -20.24
C LYS A 49 -12.72 12.24 -19.94
N PRO A 50 -13.61 12.33 -20.95
CA PRO A 50 -14.98 12.83 -20.75
C PRO A 50 -15.76 12.08 -19.66
N ILE A 51 -15.56 10.77 -19.55
CA ILE A 51 -16.20 9.94 -18.51
C ILE A 51 -15.80 10.36 -17.09
N LEU A 52 -14.53 10.72 -16.87
CA LEU A 52 -14.02 11.14 -15.56
C LEU A 52 -14.32 12.62 -15.25
N LYS A 53 -14.69 13.45 -16.24
CA LYS A 53 -15.27 14.79 -16.02
C LYS A 53 -16.65 14.73 -15.36
N ASN A 54 -17.39 13.65 -15.52
CA ASN A 54 -18.72 13.50 -14.93
C ASN A 54 -18.63 13.33 -13.40
N LYS A 55 -19.23 14.26 -12.64
CA LYS A 55 -19.22 14.23 -11.17
C LYS A 55 -19.89 12.98 -10.59
N HIS A 56 -20.94 12.47 -11.23
CA HIS A 56 -21.68 11.30 -10.77
C HIS A 56 -20.86 10.03 -10.96
N VAL A 57 -20.11 9.93 -12.06
CA VAL A 57 -19.14 8.84 -12.25
C VAL A 57 -18.09 8.85 -11.15
N ARG A 58 -17.51 10.02 -10.82
CA ARG A 58 -16.52 10.11 -9.73
C ARG A 58 -17.11 9.77 -8.35
N GLN A 59 -18.35 10.16 -8.10
CA GLN A 59 -19.07 9.79 -6.87
C GLN A 59 -19.31 8.28 -6.79
N ALA A 60 -19.74 7.66 -7.89
CA ALA A 60 -19.94 6.21 -7.97
C ALA A 60 -18.63 5.45 -7.76
N LEU A 61 -17.52 5.91 -8.37
CA LEU A 61 -16.19 5.35 -8.13
C LEU A 61 -15.79 5.48 -6.65
N ARG A 62 -16.00 6.65 -6.04
CA ARG A 62 -15.68 6.87 -4.61
C ARG A 62 -16.41 5.88 -3.70
N SER A 63 -17.67 5.55 -3.98
CA SER A 63 -18.44 4.57 -3.20
C SER A 63 -18.20 3.11 -3.61
N GLY A 64 -17.59 2.87 -4.78
CA GLY A 64 -17.41 1.52 -5.32
C GLY A 64 -16.18 0.79 -4.80
N PHE A 65 -15.30 1.46 -4.05
CA PHE A 65 -14.11 0.84 -3.48
C PHE A 65 -14.35 0.40 -2.04
N ASP A 66 -14.20 -0.89 -1.80
CA ASP A 66 -14.04 -1.43 -0.46
C ASP A 66 -12.59 -1.19 0.01
N LYS A 67 -12.41 -0.13 0.80
CA LYS A 67 -11.09 0.28 1.28
C LYS A 67 -10.60 -0.62 2.41
N GLU A 68 -11.50 -1.16 3.22
CA GLU A 68 -11.15 -2.06 4.33
C GLU A 68 -10.66 -3.39 3.77
N ALA A 69 -11.38 -3.95 2.79
CA ALA A 69 -10.92 -5.15 2.10
C ALA A 69 -9.57 -4.90 1.39
N PHE A 70 -9.35 -3.71 0.82
CA PHE A 70 -8.07 -3.39 0.20
C PHE A 70 -6.91 -3.35 1.20
N THR A 71 -7.07 -2.68 2.35
CA THR A 71 -5.99 -2.62 3.35
C THR A 71 -5.73 -4.00 3.96
N GLN A 72 -6.77 -4.78 4.25
CA GLN A 72 -6.67 -6.09 4.90
C GLN A 72 -6.23 -7.23 3.95
N ALA A 73 -6.53 -7.13 2.65
CA ALA A 73 -6.22 -8.22 1.71
C ALA A 73 -5.00 -7.92 0.83
N VAL A 74 -4.75 -6.65 0.51
CA VAL A 74 -3.69 -6.25 -0.44
C VAL A 74 -2.49 -5.64 0.28
N LEU A 75 -2.71 -4.65 1.15
CA LEU A 75 -1.60 -3.95 1.82
C LEU A 75 -1.02 -4.75 3.00
N LYS A 76 -1.88 -5.23 3.91
CA LYS A 76 -1.55 -5.97 5.14
C LYS A 76 -0.39 -5.40 5.94
N ASP A 77 -0.20 -4.09 5.88
CA ASP A 77 0.93 -3.38 6.50
C ASP A 77 0.52 -2.55 7.73
N GLY A 78 -0.74 -2.70 8.18
CA GLY A 78 -1.31 -1.98 9.32
C GLY A 78 -2.00 -0.66 8.96
N SER A 79 -2.19 -0.38 7.67
CA SER A 79 -2.97 0.75 7.13
C SER A 79 -4.48 0.62 7.29
#